data_AF-A0A5C6G9M4-F1
#
_entry.id   AF-A0A5C6G9M4-F1
#
_cell.length_a   1.000
_cell.length_b   1.000
_cell.length_c   1.000
_cell.angle_alpha   90.00
_cell.angle_beta   90.00
_cell.angle_gamma   90.00
#
_symmetry.space_group_name_H-M   'P 1'
#
loop_
_entity.id
_entity.type
_entity.pdbx_description
1 polymer ?
#
loop_
_entity_poly.entity_id
_entity_poly.type
_entity_poly.pdbx_seq_one_letter_code
_entity_poly.pdbx_strand_id
1 'polypeptide(L)'
;MSNIVAESWAWISQLLLRGSIKKLRADDGLMVFAMMTYTVLIVSINIVSDTDSNLIDPDDHVVLTPESVRERRFGSKMVLIVEQMQITTVWAVKTCLLIMYYRLTLGLPQNLAVKLVAAYVAIGWLVMEILYFGVWCRPFSAYWEVPPSDPQCATALHHLITNAVFNISSDLMIILIPIPLLLRTHWALKKKLILSAVFGLGGFTILSAVLNKYYSFKQPYGSQWTFWYIRESSTAIIVANLPLTWTLVRRIFSVGSFTGSTGRRPSGAGRSSQTDNKRKRGPFNLHYAVREPASSCQSQKQDQPL
;
A
#
# COMPACT_ATOMS: atom_id res chain seq x y z
N MET A 1 -0.34 22.86 0.23
CA MET A 1 1.14 22.89 0.19
C MET A 1 1.83 22.00 1.23
N SER A 2 1.33 21.88 2.47
CA SER A 2 1.98 21.06 3.52
C SER A 2 2.06 19.56 3.21
N ASN A 3 1.08 18.99 2.50
CA ASN A 3 1.07 17.55 2.17
C ASN A 3 2.11 17.18 1.09
N ILE A 4 2.33 18.04 0.10
CA ILE A 4 3.27 17.81 -1.00
C ILE A 4 4.71 17.68 -0.47
N VAL A 5 5.08 18.51 0.50
CA VAL A 5 6.42 18.50 1.09
C VAL A 5 6.67 17.19 1.85
N ALA A 6 5.72 16.72 2.65
CA ALA A 6 5.86 15.46 3.39
C ALA A 6 6.00 14.23 2.46
N GLU A 7 5.25 14.21 1.37
CA GLU A 7 5.30 13.12 0.38
C GLU A 7 6.58 13.16 -0.48
N SER A 8 7.10 14.37 -0.77
CA SER A 8 8.38 14.56 -1.46
C SER A 8 9.55 13.96 -0.67
N TRP A 9 9.55 14.11 0.65
CA TRP A 9 10.59 13.52 1.52
C TRP A 9 10.55 11.99 1.57
N ALA A 10 9.35 11.39 1.53
CA ALA A 10 9.22 9.93 1.44
C ALA A 10 9.80 9.40 0.11
N TRP A 11 9.59 10.14 -0.98
CA TRP A 11 10.12 9.83 -2.31
C TRP A 11 11.63 9.96 -2.42
N ILE A 12 12.17 11.08 -1.93
CA ILE A 12 13.61 11.35 -1.88
C ILE A 12 14.32 10.29 -1.02
N SER A 13 13.70 9.87 0.09
CA SER A 13 14.14 8.72 0.87
C SER A 13 14.25 7.46 0.01
N GLN A 14 13.21 7.11 -0.76
CA GLN A 14 13.18 5.90 -1.60
C GLN A 14 14.23 5.91 -2.73
N LEU A 15 14.45 7.05 -3.38
CA LEU A 15 15.45 7.23 -4.44
C LEU A 15 16.89 7.21 -3.92
N LEU A 16 17.15 7.89 -2.80
CA LEU A 16 18.46 7.89 -2.15
C LEU A 16 18.85 6.51 -1.60
N LEU A 17 17.86 5.67 -1.26
CA LEU A 17 18.10 4.37 -0.61
C LEU A 17 18.56 3.22 -1.53
N ARG A 18 18.38 3.30 -2.86
CA ARG A 18 18.63 2.13 -3.74
C ARG A 18 19.63 2.33 -4.86
N GLY A 19 20.09 3.56 -5.11
CA GLY A 19 21.27 3.84 -5.94
C GLY A 19 21.27 3.32 -7.39
N SER A 20 20.19 2.69 -7.87
CA SER A 20 20.10 2.18 -9.24
C SER A 20 18.67 1.84 -9.66
N ILE A 21 18.25 2.41 -10.80
CA ILE A 21 16.94 2.18 -11.46
C ILE A 21 16.83 0.72 -12.00
N LYS A 22 17.95 0.02 -12.19
CA LYS A 22 18.00 -1.32 -12.83
C LYS A 22 17.55 -2.49 -11.95
N LYS A 23 17.23 -2.28 -10.66
CA LYS A 23 16.75 -3.32 -9.73
C LYS A 23 15.35 -3.03 -9.16
N LEU A 24 14.53 -2.27 -9.88
CA LEU A 24 13.17 -1.94 -9.45
C LEU A 24 12.29 -3.21 -9.44
N ARG A 25 11.65 -3.51 -8.31
CA ARG A 25 10.63 -4.57 -8.26
C ARG A 25 9.35 -4.04 -8.91
N ALA A 26 8.51 -4.90 -9.47
CA ALA A 26 7.22 -4.49 -10.06
C ALA A 26 6.34 -3.69 -9.09
N ASP A 27 6.46 -3.98 -7.79
CA ASP A 27 5.80 -3.27 -6.68
C ASP A 27 6.23 -1.80 -6.57
N ASP A 28 7.54 -1.54 -6.69
CA ASP A 28 8.11 -0.20 -6.66
C ASP A 28 7.66 0.60 -7.90
N GLY A 29 7.58 -0.05 -9.07
CA GLY A 29 7.06 0.55 -10.29
C GLY A 29 5.57 0.92 -10.21
N LEU A 30 4.77 0.06 -9.58
CA LEU A 30 3.35 0.33 -9.36
C LEU A 30 3.12 1.48 -8.38
N MET A 31 3.95 1.60 -7.33
CA MET A 31 3.89 2.74 -6.42
C MET A 31 4.29 4.05 -7.12
N VAL A 32 5.32 4.03 -7.96
CA VAL A 32 5.69 5.20 -8.78
C VAL A 32 4.54 5.60 -9.70
N PHE A 33 3.87 4.63 -10.33
CA PHE A 33 2.67 4.87 -11.11
C PHE A 33 1.56 5.53 -10.29
N ALA A 34 1.23 4.99 -9.11
CA ALA A 34 0.23 5.56 -8.21
C ALA A 34 0.56 7.01 -7.79
N MET A 35 1.84 7.32 -7.59
CA MET A 35 2.28 8.68 -7.25
C MET A 35 2.23 9.65 -8.42
N MET A 36 2.51 9.19 -9.63
CA MET A 36 2.31 10.00 -10.83
C MET A 36 0.83 10.34 -11.02
N THR A 37 -0.07 9.35 -10.92
CA THR A 37 -1.51 9.58 -11.05
C THR A 37 -2.04 10.46 -9.93
N TYR A 38 -1.54 10.31 -8.71
CA TYR A 38 -1.87 11.20 -7.59
C TYR A 38 -1.41 12.64 -7.82
N THR A 39 -0.22 12.83 -8.39
CA THR A 39 0.28 14.18 -8.71
C THR A 39 -0.61 14.86 -9.75
N VAL A 40 -0.99 14.12 -10.80
CA VAL A 40 -1.96 14.62 -11.80
C VAL A 40 -3.29 14.94 -11.12
N LEU A 41 -3.79 14.08 -10.24
CA LEU A 41 -5.00 14.34 -9.47
C LEU A 41 -4.91 15.68 -8.70
N ILE A 42 -3.83 15.91 -7.96
CA ILE A 42 -3.67 17.15 -7.19
C ILE A 42 -3.61 18.36 -8.11
N VAL A 43 -2.90 18.29 -9.24
CA VAL A 43 -2.86 19.41 -10.20
C VAL A 43 -4.25 19.66 -10.79
N SER A 44 -4.93 18.62 -11.26
CA SER A 44 -6.26 18.72 -11.87
C SER A 44 -7.31 19.23 -10.89
N ILE A 45 -7.28 18.82 -9.62
CA ILE A 45 -8.28 19.25 -8.65
C ILE A 45 -8.11 20.71 -8.22
N ASN A 46 -6.87 21.23 -8.23
CA ASN A 46 -6.64 22.66 -8.02
C ASN A 46 -7.21 23.48 -9.18
N ILE A 47 -7.06 23.00 -10.43
CA ILE A 47 -7.69 23.65 -11.59
C ILE A 47 -9.21 23.60 -11.48
N VAL A 48 -9.79 22.44 -11.14
CA VAL A 48 -11.24 22.27 -10.97
C VAL A 48 -11.81 23.18 -9.88
N SER A 49 -11.04 23.46 -8.83
CA SER A 49 -11.47 24.36 -7.75
C SER A 49 -11.71 25.80 -8.22
N ASP A 50 -11.12 26.20 -9.34
CA ASP A 50 -11.24 27.55 -9.91
C ASP A 50 -12.12 27.57 -11.18
N THR A 51 -12.68 26.42 -11.60
CA THR A 51 -13.52 26.31 -12.81
C THR A 51 -14.90 25.78 -12.52
N ASP A 52 -15.91 26.35 -13.16
CA ASP A 52 -17.26 25.80 -13.15
C ASP A 52 -17.37 24.52 -14.01
N SER A 53 -18.36 23.68 -13.72
CA SER A 53 -18.66 22.48 -14.51
C SER A 53 -20.09 22.52 -15.07
N ASN A 54 -20.50 21.44 -15.74
CA ASN A 54 -21.88 21.21 -16.19
C ASN A 54 -22.85 20.89 -15.05
N LEU A 55 -22.37 20.67 -13.83
CA LEU A 55 -23.19 20.57 -12.64
C LEU A 55 -23.50 21.99 -12.13
N ILE A 56 -24.71 22.46 -12.40
CA ILE A 56 -25.19 23.80 -12.03
C ILE A 56 -26.16 23.67 -10.86
N ASP A 57 -25.99 24.51 -9.84
CA ASP A 57 -26.91 24.57 -8.70
C ASP A 57 -28.30 25.08 -9.17
N PRO A 58 -29.40 24.34 -8.92
CA PRO A 58 -30.74 24.76 -9.29
C PRO A 58 -31.16 26.11 -8.71
N ASP A 59 -30.58 26.50 -7.56
CA ASP A 59 -30.89 27.76 -6.89
C ASP A 59 -30.08 28.95 -7.46
N ASP A 60 -29.10 28.68 -8.34
CA ASP A 60 -28.25 29.70 -8.94
C ASP A 60 -28.71 30.03 -10.37
N HIS A 61 -29.13 31.28 -10.61
CA HIS A 61 -29.61 31.73 -11.91
C HIS A 61 -28.45 32.09 -12.84
N VAL A 62 -27.79 31.06 -13.39
CA VAL A 62 -26.65 31.23 -14.30
C VAL A 62 -27.12 31.57 -15.71
N VAL A 63 -26.67 32.71 -16.23
CA VAL A 63 -26.86 33.07 -17.65
C VAL A 63 -25.80 32.35 -18.49
N LEU A 64 -26.24 31.44 -19.37
CA LEU A 64 -25.37 30.68 -20.25
C LEU A 64 -24.96 31.51 -21.47
N THR A 65 -23.85 32.25 -21.36
CA THR A 65 -23.18 32.89 -22.51
C THR A 65 -22.31 31.88 -23.26
N PRO A 66 -21.99 32.10 -24.55
CA PRO A 66 -21.09 31.23 -25.30
C PRO A 66 -19.72 31.02 -24.63
N GLU A 67 -19.22 32.03 -23.93
CA GLU A 67 -17.99 31.99 -23.14
C GLU A 67 -18.15 31.09 -21.91
N SER A 68 -19.22 31.27 -21.12
CA SER A 68 -19.45 30.48 -19.90
C SER A 68 -19.71 29.01 -20.19
N VAL A 69 -20.35 28.70 -21.33
CA VAL A 69 -20.52 27.33 -21.84
C VAL A 69 -19.17 26.68 -22.16
N ARG A 70 -18.23 27.44 -22.73
CA ARG A 70 -16.90 26.92 -23.09
C ARG A 70 -16.07 26.61 -21.84
N GLU A 71 -16.09 27.49 -20.86
CA GLU A 71 -15.39 27.30 -19.58
C GLU A 71 -15.98 26.12 -18.81
N ARG A 72 -17.31 26.04 -18.67
CA ARG A 72 -17.99 24.90 -18.02
C ARG A 72 -17.70 23.57 -18.70
N ARG A 73 -17.66 23.55 -20.03
CA ARG A 73 -17.28 22.35 -20.79
C ARG A 73 -15.83 21.92 -20.50
N PHE A 74 -14.92 22.87 -20.32
CA PHE A 74 -13.54 22.57 -19.92
C PHE A 74 -13.49 22.03 -18.49
N GLY A 75 -14.17 22.67 -17.53
CA GLY A 75 -14.25 22.21 -16.15
C GLY A 75 -14.85 20.81 -16.02
N SER A 76 -15.93 20.50 -16.74
CA SER A 76 -16.49 19.13 -16.79
C SER A 76 -15.48 18.09 -17.27
N LYS A 77 -14.69 18.40 -18.31
CA LYS A 77 -13.64 17.48 -18.77
C LYS A 77 -12.55 17.29 -17.72
N MET A 78 -12.19 18.36 -17.00
CA MET A 78 -11.23 18.27 -15.91
C MET A 78 -11.76 17.44 -14.73
N VAL A 79 -13.06 17.52 -14.41
CA VAL A 79 -13.72 16.66 -13.40
C VAL A 79 -13.61 15.18 -13.77
N LEU A 80 -13.80 14.81 -15.04
CA LEU A 80 -13.60 13.43 -15.50
C LEU A 80 -12.15 12.96 -15.29
N ILE A 81 -11.17 13.83 -15.55
CA ILE A 81 -9.75 13.54 -15.30
C ILE A 81 -9.50 13.36 -13.80
N VAL A 82 -10.05 14.23 -12.95
CA VAL A 82 -9.94 14.14 -11.48
C VAL A 82 -10.51 12.80 -10.98
N GLU A 83 -11.69 12.42 -11.46
CA GLU A 83 -12.34 11.14 -11.10
C GLU A 83 -11.46 9.95 -11.51
N GLN A 84 -11.01 9.93 -12.76
CA GLN A 84 -10.20 8.82 -13.28
C GLN A 84 -8.85 8.70 -12.59
N MET A 85 -8.17 9.83 -12.32
CA MET A 85 -6.88 9.83 -11.64
C MET A 85 -7.00 9.41 -10.18
N GLN A 86 -8.08 9.77 -9.49
CA GLN A 86 -8.32 9.30 -8.13
C GLN A 86 -8.58 7.81 -8.08
N ILE A 87 -9.50 7.30 -8.91
CA ILE A 87 -9.79 5.87 -9.04
C ILE A 87 -8.48 5.14 -9.28
N THR A 88 -7.74 5.52 -10.30
CA THR A 88 -6.47 4.86 -10.66
C THR A 88 -5.48 4.86 -9.50
N THR A 89 -5.34 5.99 -8.79
CA THR A 89 -4.45 6.10 -7.63
C THR A 89 -4.85 5.17 -6.50
N VAL A 90 -6.13 5.20 -6.10
CA VAL A 90 -6.66 4.41 -4.98
C VAL A 90 -6.57 2.91 -5.30
N TRP A 91 -6.96 2.50 -6.50
CA TRP A 91 -6.86 1.09 -6.94
C TRP A 91 -5.41 0.61 -7.07
N ALA A 92 -4.49 1.46 -7.54
CA ALA A 92 -3.06 1.13 -7.58
C ALA A 92 -2.49 0.93 -6.16
N VAL A 93 -2.84 1.80 -5.22
CA VAL A 93 -2.46 1.68 -3.80
C VAL A 93 -2.98 0.37 -3.18
N LYS A 94 -4.25 0.02 -3.42
CA LYS A 94 -4.82 -1.26 -2.94
C LYS A 94 -4.05 -2.46 -3.49
N THR A 95 -3.71 -2.41 -4.78
CA THR A 95 -2.91 -3.43 -5.43
C THR A 95 -1.52 -3.56 -4.79
N CYS A 96 -0.82 -2.45 -4.51
CA CYS A 96 0.45 -2.47 -3.77
C CYS A 96 0.32 -3.14 -2.41
N LEU A 97 -0.72 -2.77 -1.64
CA LEU A 97 -1.00 -3.37 -0.32
C LEU A 97 -1.28 -4.87 -0.42
N LEU A 98 -2.07 -5.29 -1.41
CA LEU A 98 -2.40 -6.69 -1.64
C LEU A 98 -1.18 -7.51 -2.07
N ILE A 99 -0.29 -6.99 -2.92
CA ILE A 99 0.97 -7.66 -3.28
C ILE A 99 1.86 -7.82 -2.04
N MET A 100 1.95 -6.80 -1.20
CA MET A 100 2.68 -6.87 0.06
C MET A 100 2.09 -7.93 0.99
N TYR A 101 0.76 -7.94 1.19
CA TYR A 101 0.09 -8.95 2.02
C TYR A 101 0.20 -10.35 1.44
N TYR A 102 0.19 -10.49 0.12
CA TYR A 102 0.38 -11.77 -0.55
C TYR A 102 1.75 -12.35 -0.19
N ARG A 103 2.81 -11.53 -0.27
CA ARG A 103 4.17 -11.92 0.11
C ARG A 103 4.29 -12.26 1.59
N LEU A 104 3.64 -11.49 2.46
CA LEU A 104 3.66 -11.71 3.91
C LEU A 104 2.96 -13.02 4.31
N THR A 105 1.93 -13.41 3.56
CA THR A 105 1.10 -14.59 3.88
C THR A 105 1.52 -15.85 3.12
N LEU A 106 2.63 -15.83 2.38
CA LEU A 106 3.12 -17.02 1.68
C LEU A 106 3.29 -18.20 2.65
N GLY A 107 2.66 -19.33 2.32
CA GLY A 107 2.67 -20.54 3.15
C GLY A 107 1.68 -20.55 4.32
N LEU A 108 0.89 -19.48 4.50
CA LEU A 108 -0.19 -19.41 5.50
C LEU A 108 -1.57 -19.61 4.85
N PRO A 109 -2.56 -20.17 5.57
CA PRO A 109 -3.93 -20.33 5.03
C PRO A 109 -4.59 -18.98 4.68
N GLN A 110 -4.17 -17.89 5.33
CA GLN A 110 -4.61 -16.52 5.03
C GLN A 110 -4.24 -16.07 3.60
N ASN A 111 -3.31 -16.74 2.92
CA ASN A 111 -2.94 -16.41 1.54
C ASN A 111 -4.12 -16.55 0.56
N LEU A 112 -5.02 -17.52 0.81
CA LEU A 112 -6.23 -17.69 0.01
C LEU A 112 -7.13 -16.45 0.12
N ALA A 113 -7.32 -15.92 1.33
CA ALA A 113 -8.11 -14.70 1.53
C ALA A 113 -7.51 -13.51 0.77
N VAL A 114 -6.18 -13.34 0.78
CA VAL A 114 -5.52 -12.28 0.01
C VAL A 114 -5.79 -12.42 -1.50
N LYS A 115 -5.71 -13.63 -2.05
CA LYS A 115 -6.00 -13.88 -3.48
C LYS A 115 -7.45 -13.57 -3.83
N LEU A 116 -8.40 -13.96 -2.98
CA LEU A 116 -9.83 -13.70 -3.18
C LEU A 116 -10.12 -12.19 -3.15
N VAL A 117 -9.55 -11.46 -2.18
CA VAL A 117 -9.70 -10.00 -2.10
C VAL A 117 -9.01 -9.32 -3.29
N ALA A 118 -7.85 -9.80 -3.74
CA ALA A 118 -7.20 -9.26 -4.92
C ALA A 118 -8.02 -9.47 -6.21
N ALA A 119 -8.67 -10.63 -6.35
CA ALA A 119 -9.60 -10.87 -7.45
C ALA A 119 -10.84 -9.95 -7.35
N TYR A 120 -11.42 -9.80 -6.16
CA TYR A 120 -12.52 -8.86 -5.91
C TYR A 120 -12.15 -7.43 -6.31
N VAL A 121 -10.94 -6.99 -5.93
CA VAL A 121 -10.43 -5.67 -6.25
C VAL A 121 -10.26 -5.49 -7.76
N ALA A 122 -9.62 -6.44 -8.44
CA ALA A 122 -9.43 -6.37 -9.89
C ALA A 122 -10.76 -6.36 -10.67
N ILE A 123 -11.71 -7.21 -10.28
CA ILE A 123 -13.04 -7.26 -10.90
C ILE A 123 -13.82 -5.97 -10.63
N GLY A 124 -13.78 -5.46 -9.40
CA GLY A 124 -14.43 -4.21 -9.02
C GLY A 124 -13.94 -3.03 -9.85
N TRP A 125 -12.63 -2.92 -10.07
CA TRP A 125 -12.05 -1.91 -10.96
C TRP A 125 -12.54 -2.07 -12.40
N LEU A 126 -12.47 -3.27 -12.98
CA LEU A 126 -12.92 -3.52 -14.36
C LEU A 126 -14.40 -3.18 -14.56
N VAL A 127 -15.27 -3.61 -13.63
CA VAL A 127 -16.71 -3.31 -13.69
C VAL A 127 -16.94 -1.80 -13.63
N MET A 128 -16.26 -1.09 -12.74
CA MET A 128 -16.37 0.37 -12.63
C MET A 128 -16.00 1.08 -13.94
N GLU A 129 -14.87 0.73 -14.55
CA GLU A 129 -14.39 1.34 -15.79
C GLU A 129 -15.36 1.08 -16.96
N ILE A 130 -15.83 -0.16 -17.09
CA ILE A 130 -16.79 -0.54 -18.15
C ILE A 130 -18.10 0.22 -18.00
N LEU A 131 -18.63 0.34 -16.77
CA LEU A 131 -19.87 1.05 -16.52
C LEU A 131 -19.73 2.56 -16.75
N TYR A 132 -18.60 3.14 -16.35
CA TYR A 132 -18.32 4.56 -16.49
C TYR A 132 -18.17 5.00 -17.94
N PHE A 133 -17.30 4.35 -18.71
CA PHE A 133 -17.08 4.72 -20.11
C PHE A 133 -18.16 4.17 -21.05
N GLY A 134 -18.84 3.09 -20.64
CA GLY A 134 -19.66 2.30 -21.53
C GLY A 134 -21.16 2.35 -21.27
N VAL A 135 -21.65 2.65 -20.06
CA VAL A 135 -23.07 2.40 -19.72
C VAL A 135 -23.82 3.62 -19.22
N TRP A 136 -23.28 4.35 -18.25
CA TRP A 136 -24.09 5.37 -17.54
C TRP A 136 -24.42 6.62 -18.35
N CYS A 137 -23.57 7.00 -19.31
CA CYS A 137 -23.81 8.19 -20.13
C CYS A 137 -23.50 7.90 -21.60
N ARG A 138 -24.52 7.94 -22.45
CA ARG A 138 -24.40 7.73 -23.90
C ARG A 138 -25.13 8.84 -24.67
N PRO A 139 -24.44 9.56 -25.58
CA PRO A 139 -23.02 9.43 -25.96
C PRO A 139 -22.07 9.89 -24.83
N PHE A 140 -20.83 9.39 -24.81
CA PHE A 140 -19.83 9.78 -23.79
C PHE A 140 -19.61 11.31 -23.71
N SER A 141 -19.88 12.03 -24.80
CA SER A 141 -19.84 13.49 -24.83
C SER A 141 -20.86 14.20 -23.95
N ALA A 142 -21.92 13.52 -23.52
CA ALA A 142 -22.91 14.08 -22.62
C ALA A 142 -22.37 14.35 -21.20
N TYR A 143 -21.22 13.77 -20.82
CA TYR A 143 -20.53 14.10 -19.57
C TYR A 143 -20.03 15.56 -19.51
N TRP A 144 -19.81 16.22 -20.65
CA TRP A 144 -19.36 17.62 -20.71
C TRP A 144 -20.29 18.50 -21.54
N GLU A 145 -21.55 18.07 -21.69
CA GLU A 145 -22.59 18.85 -22.34
C GLU A 145 -23.12 19.94 -21.39
N VAL A 146 -23.32 21.14 -21.93
CA VAL A 146 -23.81 22.32 -21.20
C VAL A 146 -24.84 23.02 -22.10
N PRO A 147 -26.12 23.12 -21.68
CA PRO A 147 -26.71 22.48 -20.50
C PRO A 147 -26.76 20.94 -20.65
N PRO A 148 -26.69 20.17 -19.56
CA PRO A 148 -26.75 18.72 -19.63
C PRO A 148 -28.14 18.26 -20.09
N SER A 149 -28.18 17.38 -21.10
CA SER A 149 -29.42 16.75 -21.58
C SER A 149 -29.99 15.73 -20.58
N ASP A 150 -29.10 15.02 -19.87
CA ASP A 150 -29.43 14.09 -18.80
C ASP A 150 -28.78 14.54 -17.47
N PRO A 151 -29.56 14.84 -16.42
CA PRO A 151 -29.04 15.15 -15.09
C PRO A 151 -28.11 14.06 -14.52
N GLN A 152 -28.31 12.80 -14.91
CA GLN A 152 -27.47 11.69 -14.49
C GLN A 152 -26.04 11.81 -15.02
N CYS A 153 -25.85 12.33 -16.23
CA CYS A 153 -24.53 12.54 -16.84
C CYS A 153 -23.77 13.68 -16.15
N ALA A 154 -24.47 14.70 -15.65
CA ALA A 154 -23.85 15.81 -14.92
C ALA A 154 -23.53 15.44 -13.46
N THR A 155 -24.43 14.73 -12.78
CA THR A 155 -24.27 14.36 -11.36
C THR A 155 -23.44 13.10 -11.16
N ALA A 156 -23.33 12.23 -12.17
CA ALA A 156 -22.66 10.93 -12.11
C ALA A 156 -23.12 10.06 -10.91
N LEU A 157 -24.39 10.17 -10.50
CA LEU A 157 -24.88 9.58 -9.25
C LEU A 157 -24.67 8.06 -9.18
N HIS A 158 -24.98 7.33 -10.25
CA HIS A 158 -24.84 5.87 -10.27
C HIS A 158 -23.38 5.43 -10.22
N HIS A 159 -22.48 6.22 -10.82
CA HIS A 159 -21.04 6.04 -10.70
C HIS A 159 -20.58 6.22 -9.27
N LEU A 160 -20.97 7.32 -8.63
CA LEU A 160 -20.60 7.62 -7.25
C LEU A 160 -21.08 6.54 -6.27
N ILE A 161 -22.29 6.02 -6.45
CA ILE A 161 -22.84 4.93 -5.61
C ILE A 161 -22.02 3.65 -5.81
N THR A 162 -21.79 3.27 -7.06
CA THR A 162 -21.06 2.02 -7.37
C THR A 162 -19.61 2.11 -6.88
N ASN A 163 -18.95 3.26 -7.09
CA ASN A 163 -17.62 3.56 -6.58
C ASN A 163 -17.58 3.45 -5.04
N ALA A 164 -18.53 4.07 -4.34
CA ALA A 164 -18.60 4.02 -2.88
C ALA A 164 -18.68 2.57 -2.37
N VAL A 165 -19.53 1.74 -2.97
CA VAL A 165 -19.73 0.35 -2.57
C VAL A 165 -18.44 -0.46 -2.75
N PHE A 166 -17.85 -0.48 -3.94
CA PHE A 166 -16.64 -1.27 -4.20
C PHE A 166 -15.43 -0.73 -3.44
N ASN A 167 -15.29 0.59 -3.33
CA ASN A 167 -14.15 1.21 -2.67
C ASN A 167 -14.15 0.93 -1.16
N ILE A 168 -15.26 1.19 -0.46
CA ILE A 168 -15.34 1.01 0.99
C ILE A 168 -15.30 -0.47 1.36
N SER A 169 -16.03 -1.32 0.63
CA SER A 169 -16.03 -2.77 0.92
C SER A 169 -14.67 -3.41 0.70
N SER A 170 -13.94 -3.04 -0.37
CA SER A 170 -12.57 -3.55 -0.58
C SER A 170 -11.60 -3.06 0.49
N ASP A 171 -11.71 -1.82 0.97
CA ASP A 171 -10.85 -1.33 2.07
C ASP A 171 -11.11 -2.10 3.37
N LEU A 172 -12.38 -2.37 3.68
CA LEU A 172 -12.76 -3.20 4.81
C LEU A 172 -12.19 -4.62 4.67
N MET A 173 -12.26 -5.23 3.49
CA MET A 173 -11.65 -6.54 3.28
C MET A 173 -10.12 -6.50 3.47
N ILE A 174 -9.44 -5.48 2.94
CA ILE A 174 -7.99 -5.33 3.02
C ILE A 174 -7.53 -5.12 4.47
N ILE A 175 -8.21 -4.29 5.26
CA ILE A 175 -7.83 -4.05 6.67
C ILE A 175 -8.07 -5.27 7.56
N LEU A 176 -9.05 -6.13 7.22
CA LEU A 176 -9.34 -7.35 7.98
C LEU A 176 -8.29 -8.46 7.78
N ILE A 177 -7.62 -8.53 6.63
CA ILE A 177 -6.60 -9.56 6.31
C ILE A 177 -5.55 -9.72 7.42
N PRO A 178 -4.86 -8.66 7.87
CA PRO A 178 -3.83 -8.80 8.89
C PRO A 178 -4.35 -9.02 10.32
N ILE A 179 -5.62 -8.71 10.65
CA ILE A 179 -6.14 -8.77 12.03
C ILE A 179 -5.94 -10.17 12.69
N PRO A 180 -6.33 -11.30 12.05
CA PRO A 180 -6.13 -12.62 12.64
C PRO A 180 -4.66 -12.96 12.87
N LEU A 181 -3.76 -12.48 12.01
CA LEU A 181 -2.31 -12.67 12.16
C LEU A 181 -1.78 -11.90 13.38
N LEU A 182 -2.32 -10.70 13.62
CA LEU A 182 -1.94 -9.88 14.76
C LEU A 182 -2.41 -10.46 16.09
N LEU A 183 -3.64 -10.96 16.15
CA LEU A 183 -4.22 -11.51 17.37
C LEU A 183 -3.48 -12.76 17.86
N ARG A 184 -2.88 -13.53 16.96
CA ARG A 184 -2.13 -14.74 17.31
C ARG A 184 -0.70 -14.49 17.80
N THR A 185 -0.19 -13.27 17.65
CA THR A 185 1.23 -13.00 17.89
C THR A 185 1.43 -12.16 19.15
N HIS A 186 2.18 -12.69 20.13
CA HIS A 186 2.57 -11.97 21.35
C HIS A 186 3.69 -10.95 21.07
N TRP A 187 3.32 -9.72 20.70
CA TRP A 187 4.28 -8.65 20.43
C TRP A 187 4.57 -7.81 21.68
N ALA A 188 5.84 -7.40 21.86
CA ALA A 188 6.24 -6.38 22.84
C ALA A 188 5.46 -5.07 22.63
N LEU A 189 5.09 -4.38 23.71
CA LEU A 189 4.20 -3.19 23.70
C LEU A 189 4.57 -2.13 22.66
N LYS A 190 5.87 -1.89 22.43
CA LYS A 190 6.36 -0.95 21.41
C LYS A 190 5.96 -1.35 19.98
N LYS A 191 5.99 -2.64 19.64
CA LYS A 191 5.58 -3.15 18.33
C LYS A 191 4.05 -3.10 18.18
N LYS A 192 3.32 -3.31 19.27
CA LYS A 192 1.85 -3.21 19.31
C LYS A 192 1.36 -1.78 19.04
N LEU A 193 2.04 -0.77 19.60
CA LEU A 193 1.67 0.64 19.39
C LEU A 193 1.81 1.07 17.91
N ILE A 194 2.93 0.72 17.27
CA ILE A 194 3.22 1.09 15.88
C ILE A 194 2.24 0.41 14.93
N LEU A 195 1.98 -0.86 15.18
CA LEU A 195 1.00 -1.63 14.42
C LEU A 195 -0.42 -1.05 14.59
N SER A 196 -0.80 -0.68 15.81
CA SER A 196 -2.05 0.02 16.08
C SER A 196 -2.15 1.34 15.32
N ALA A 197 -1.05 2.09 15.18
CA ALA A 197 -1.04 3.33 14.43
C ALA A 197 -1.26 3.10 12.92
N VAL A 198 -0.65 2.06 12.34
CA VAL A 198 -0.85 1.70 10.92
C VAL A 198 -2.31 1.31 10.66
N PHE A 199 -2.90 0.49 11.53
CA PHE A 199 -4.33 0.13 11.43
C PHE A 199 -5.24 1.33 11.63
N GLY A 200 -4.91 2.23 12.56
CA GLY A 200 -5.64 3.48 12.77
C GLY A 200 -5.65 4.36 11.52
N LEU A 201 -4.51 4.49 10.83
CA LEU A 201 -4.42 5.24 9.57
C LEU A 201 -5.19 4.57 8.42
N GLY A 202 -5.21 3.23 8.36
CA GLY A 202 -6.09 2.49 7.45
C GLY A 202 -7.57 2.76 7.73
N GLY A 203 -7.97 2.72 9.00
CA GLY A 203 -9.33 3.08 9.41
C GLY A 203 -9.69 4.54 9.11
N PHE A 204 -8.75 5.47 9.26
CA PHE A 204 -8.93 6.86 8.90
C PHE A 204 -9.11 7.07 7.39
N THR A 205 -8.45 6.24 6.56
CA THR A 205 -8.65 6.25 5.11
C THR A 205 -10.09 5.85 4.75
N ILE A 206 -10.62 4.81 5.39
CA ILE A 206 -12.03 4.39 5.24
C ILE A 206 -12.99 5.49 5.70
N LEU A 207 -12.72 6.12 6.84
CA LEU A 207 -13.52 7.25 7.32
C LEU A 207 -13.52 8.41 6.31
N SER A 208 -12.36 8.72 5.74
CA SER A 208 -12.24 9.77 4.72
C SER A 208 -13.06 9.45 3.48
N ALA A 209 -13.04 8.19 3.02
CA ALA A 209 -13.87 7.72 1.91
C ALA A 209 -15.38 7.83 2.21
N VAL A 210 -15.81 7.45 3.41
CA VAL A 210 -17.22 7.57 3.85
C VAL A 210 -17.65 9.03 3.87
N LEU A 211 -16.84 9.92 4.45
CA LEU A 211 -17.14 11.35 4.52
C LEU A 211 -17.16 12.00 3.13
N ASN A 212 -16.21 11.65 2.25
CA ASN A 212 -16.20 12.08 0.86
C ASN A 212 -17.53 11.79 0.17
N LYS A 213 -18.01 10.54 0.25
CA LYS A 213 -19.28 10.14 -0.38
C LYS A 213 -20.50 10.75 0.31
N TYR A 214 -20.49 10.88 1.63
CA TYR A 214 -21.55 11.57 2.37
C TYR A 214 -21.73 13.01 1.89
N TYR A 215 -20.64 13.78 1.80
CA TYR A 215 -20.68 15.16 1.33
C TYR A 215 -21.00 15.25 -0.17
N SER A 216 -20.51 14.30 -0.98
CA SER A 216 -20.84 14.24 -2.41
C SER A 216 -22.35 14.09 -2.64
N PHE A 217 -23.05 13.28 -1.82
CA PHE A 217 -24.49 13.07 -1.97
C PHE A 217 -25.35 14.14 -1.31
N LYS A 218 -24.90 14.72 -0.17
CA LYS A 218 -25.69 15.71 0.57
C LYS A 218 -25.47 17.15 0.13
N GLN A 219 -24.25 17.47 -0.32
CA GLN A 219 -23.82 18.82 -0.68
C GLN A 219 -22.95 18.77 -1.95
N PRO A 220 -23.50 18.31 -3.10
CA PRO A 220 -22.74 18.15 -4.33
C PRO A 220 -22.12 19.46 -4.85
N TYR A 221 -22.75 20.60 -4.55
CA TYR A 221 -22.27 21.94 -4.92
C TYR A 221 -21.30 22.56 -3.89
N GLY A 222 -21.10 21.92 -2.74
CA GLY A 222 -20.21 22.42 -1.69
C GLY A 222 -18.75 22.02 -1.92
N SER A 223 -17.79 22.74 -1.32
CA SER A 223 -16.36 22.41 -1.42
C SER A 223 -15.92 21.26 -0.48
N GLN A 224 -16.78 20.83 0.45
CA GLN A 224 -16.43 19.84 1.47
C GLN A 224 -16.09 18.47 0.90
N TRP A 225 -16.78 18.03 -0.17
CA TRP A 225 -16.48 16.73 -0.79
C TRP A 225 -15.04 16.72 -1.33
N THR A 226 -14.59 17.81 -1.97
CA THR A 226 -13.23 17.96 -2.49
C THR A 226 -12.16 17.82 -1.41
N PHE A 227 -12.38 18.39 -0.22
CA PHE A 227 -11.45 18.27 0.90
C PHE A 227 -11.30 16.82 1.38
N TRP A 228 -12.41 16.09 1.53
CA TRP A 228 -12.37 14.69 1.95
C TRP A 228 -11.85 13.76 0.86
N TYR A 229 -12.11 14.08 -0.40
CA TYR A 229 -11.59 13.39 -1.58
C TYR A 229 -10.06 13.43 -1.67
N ILE A 230 -9.47 14.60 -1.42
CA ILE A 230 -8.00 14.75 -1.34
C ILE A 230 -7.46 13.95 -0.15
N ARG A 231 -8.09 14.09 1.03
CA ARG A 231 -7.65 13.39 2.25
C ARG A 231 -7.63 11.88 2.06
N GLU A 232 -8.69 11.31 1.50
CA GLU A 232 -8.78 9.88 1.18
C GLU A 232 -7.57 9.41 0.36
N SER A 233 -7.26 10.14 -0.72
CA SER A 233 -6.17 9.81 -1.63
C SER A 233 -4.80 9.97 -0.96
N SER A 234 -4.58 11.07 -0.24
CA SER A 234 -3.33 11.33 0.49
C SER A 234 -3.09 10.27 1.58
N THR A 235 -4.13 9.94 2.36
CA THR A 235 -4.00 8.97 3.45
C THR A 235 -3.77 7.57 2.93
N ALA A 236 -4.40 7.20 1.80
CA ALA A 236 -4.15 5.93 1.14
C ALA A 236 -2.67 5.79 0.73
N ILE A 237 -2.10 6.81 0.08
CA ILE A 237 -0.68 6.83 -0.32
C ILE A 237 0.23 6.72 0.91
N ILE A 238 -0.06 7.47 1.99
CA ILE A 238 0.71 7.39 3.24
C ILE A 238 0.66 5.96 3.80
N VAL A 239 -0.54 5.39 3.97
CA VAL A 239 -0.75 4.04 4.50
C VAL A 239 0.00 2.99 3.68
N ALA A 240 -0.01 3.11 2.36
CA ALA A 240 0.68 2.19 1.46
C ALA A 240 2.21 2.21 1.63
N ASN A 241 2.77 3.37 1.95
CA ASN A 241 4.21 3.56 2.13
C ASN A 241 4.70 3.25 3.56
N LEU A 242 3.82 3.22 4.57
CA LEU A 242 4.21 2.95 5.97
C LEU A 242 5.00 1.65 6.16
N PRO A 243 4.61 0.49 5.59
CA PRO A 243 5.35 -0.76 5.79
C PRO A 243 6.77 -0.68 5.24
N LEU A 244 6.95 -0.02 4.09
CA LEU A 244 8.25 0.20 3.44
C LEU A 244 9.11 1.12 4.31
N THR A 245 8.58 2.29 4.69
CA THR A 245 9.27 3.25 5.56
C THR A 245 9.67 2.63 6.91
N TRP A 246 8.82 1.76 7.48
CA TRP A 246 9.13 1.06 8.72
C TRP A 246 10.32 0.12 8.62
N THR A 247 10.45 -0.64 7.51
CA THR A 247 11.63 -1.48 7.29
C THR A 247 12.92 -0.66 7.16
N LEU A 248 12.81 0.56 6.64
CA LEU A 248 13.91 1.49 6.44
C LEU A 248 14.34 2.17 7.75
N VAL A 249 13.38 2.65 8.55
CA VAL A 249 13.65 3.20 9.89
C VAL A 249 14.41 2.18 10.74
N ARG A 250 14.02 0.90 10.71
CA ARG A 250 14.76 -0.15 11.42
C ARG A 250 16.21 -0.33 10.94
N ARG A 251 16.45 -0.14 9.63
CA ARG A 251 17.78 -0.34 9.02
C ARG A 251 18.71 0.86 9.21
N ILE A 252 18.18 2.09 9.10
CA ILE A 252 18.95 3.33 9.21
C ILE A 252 19.28 3.64 10.66
N PHE A 253 18.32 3.54 11.57
CA PHE A 253 18.55 3.88 12.97
C PHE A 253 19.28 2.78 13.74
N SER A 254 19.77 1.72 13.05
CA SER A 254 20.37 0.52 13.64
C SER A 254 19.74 0.23 14.99
N VAL A 255 18.41 0.20 15.02
CA VAL A 255 17.67 0.07 16.27
C VAL A 255 17.95 -1.36 16.69
N GLY A 256 19.01 -1.49 17.49
CA GLY A 256 19.61 -2.76 17.87
C GLY A 256 18.49 -3.67 18.33
N SER A 257 18.58 -4.93 17.95
CA SER A 257 17.64 -5.97 18.34
C SER A 257 17.03 -5.64 19.70
N PHE A 258 15.76 -5.22 19.70
CA PHE A 258 14.96 -5.10 20.92
C PHE A 258 14.63 -6.52 21.40
N THR A 259 15.66 -7.35 21.54
CA THR A 259 15.70 -8.50 22.41
C THR A 259 15.94 -7.92 23.80
N GLY A 260 14.85 -7.82 24.57
CA GLY A 260 14.99 -7.68 26.01
C GLY A 260 15.71 -8.91 26.53
N SER A 261 17.04 -8.84 26.61
CA SER A 261 17.85 -9.73 27.43
C SER A 261 18.48 -8.88 28.52
N THR A 262 17.70 -8.55 29.55
CA THR A 262 18.25 -8.40 30.90
C THR A 262 18.70 -9.79 31.37
N GLY A 263 19.77 -10.29 30.75
CA GLY A 263 20.39 -11.57 31.02
C GLY A 263 21.74 -11.35 31.71
N ARG A 264 21.71 -11.38 33.05
CA ARG A 264 22.79 -11.72 34.00
C ARG A 264 24.24 -11.37 33.61
N ARG A 265 24.86 -10.48 34.40
CA ARG A 265 26.20 -10.74 34.95
C ARG A 265 26.06 -11.75 36.09
N PRO A 266 26.63 -12.97 36.02
CA PRO A 266 26.89 -13.75 37.21
C PRO A 266 28.15 -13.20 37.87
N SER A 267 28.00 -12.57 39.05
CA SER A 267 29.12 -12.40 39.97
C SER A 267 29.50 -13.78 40.50
N GLY A 268 30.52 -14.39 39.89
CA GLY A 268 31.14 -15.61 40.41
C GLY A 268 31.95 -15.28 41.65
N ALA A 269 31.33 -15.39 42.82
CA ALA A 269 32.01 -15.56 44.10
C ALA A 269 31.99 -17.05 44.44
N GLY A 270 33.14 -17.70 44.31
CA GLY A 270 33.31 -19.13 44.58
C GLY A 270 34.78 -19.51 44.47
N ARG A 271 35.57 -19.11 45.48
CA ARG A 271 36.97 -19.51 45.63
C ARG A 271 36.99 -20.74 46.53
N SER A 272 37.22 -21.91 45.95
CA SER A 272 37.49 -23.15 46.67
C SER A 272 38.69 -23.86 46.05
N SER A 273 39.63 -24.19 46.94
CA SER A 273 40.95 -24.78 46.76
C SER A 273 41.01 -26.02 45.87
N GLN A 274 42.10 -26.16 45.09
CA GLN A 274 42.77 -27.45 45.00
C GLN A 274 44.27 -27.30 44.72
N THR A 275 45.02 -27.88 45.65
CA THR A 275 46.47 -28.11 45.70
C THR A 275 46.95 -28.95 44.52
N ASP A 276 47.98 -28.48 43.83
CA ASP A 276 48.67 -29.23 42.78
C ASP A 276 49.96 -29.85 43.34
N ASN A 277 49.96 -31.17 43.50
CA ASN A 277 51.07 -31.93 44.09
C ASN A 277 51.85 -32.64 42.98
N LYS A 278 53.12 -32.24 42.82
CA LYS A 278 54.11 -32.86 41.94
C LYS A 278 54.30 -34.34 42.26
N ARG A 279 54.24 -35.23 41.26
CA ARG A 279 55.04 -36.46 41.29
C ARG A 279 55.43 -36.97 39.91
N LYS A 280 56.76 -37.10 39.74
CA LYS A 280 57.51 -37.71 38.64
C LYS A 280 57.28 -39.22 38.58
N ARG A 281 57.35 -39.82 37.38
CA ARG A 281 58.18 -41.00 37.01
C ARG A 281 57.97 -41.34 35.51
N GLY A 282 59.09 -41.55 34.80
CA GLY A 282 59.16 -41.85 33.36
C GLY A 282 59.01 -43.35 33.02
N PRO A 283 59.79 -43.89 32.08
CA PRO A 283 59.47 -43.93 30.66
C PRO A 283 59.44 -45.37 30.10
N PHE A 284 58.80 -45.61 28.95
CA PHE A 284 59.10 -46.79 28.14
C PHE A 284 58.86 -46.57 26.63
N ASN A 285 59.96 -46.80 25.89
CA ASN A 285 60.16 -46.98 24.43
C ASN A 285 59.26 -48.11 23.86
N LEU A 286 59.10 -48.42 22.57
CA LEU A 286 59.48 -47.98 21.21
C LEU A 286 59.01 -49.15 20.33
N HIS A 287 58.40 -48.96 19.15
CA HIS A 287 58.75 -49.67 17.90
C HIS A 287 57.78 -49.39 16.71
N TYR A 288 58.35 -48.86 15.61
CA TYR A 288 58.26 -49.24 14.17
C TYR A 288 56.88 -49.53 13.52
N ALA A 289 56.56 -49.28 12.24
CA ALA A 289 57.17 -48.67 11.05
C ALA A 289 56.10 -48.75 9.90
N VAL A 290 55.85 -47.69 9.11
CA VAL A 290 56.23 -47.51 7.66
C VAL A 290 55.20 -47.97 6.58
N ARG A 291 54.95 -47.03 5.64
CA ARG A 291 54.51 -47.08 4.19
C ARG A 291 53.04 -47.28 3.74
N GLU A 292 52.39 -46.18 3.32
CA GLU A 292 52.06 -45.73 1.92
C GLU A 292 51.72 -46.75 0.77
N PRO A 293 51.03 -46.35 -0.34
CA PRO A 293 49.58 -46.12 -0.49
C PRO A 293 49.01 -46.77 -1.81
N ALA A 294 47.81 -46.32 -2.23
CA ALA A 294 47.15 -46.47 -3.54
C ALA A 294 46.28 -47.72 -3.80
N SER A 295 45.00 -47.50 -4.12
CA SER A 295 44.49 -47.58 -5.50
C SER A 295 42.94 -47.58 -5.54
N SER A 296 42.45 -46.92 -6.57
CA SER A 296 41.09 -46.79 -7.07
C SER A 296 40.38 -48.11 -7.37
N CYS A 297 39.04 -48.17 -7.18
CA CYS A 297 38.18 -49.02 -8.01
C CYS A 297 36.76 -48.43 -8.16
N GLN A 298 36.33 -48.35 -9.41
CA GLN A 298 34.99 -47.96 -9.86
C GLN A 298 33.97 -49.10 -9.66
N SER A 299 32.68 -48.73 -9.70
CA SER A 299 31.69 -49.23 -10.70
C SER A 299 30.42 -49.89 -10.14
N GLN A 300 29.29 -49.39 -10.66
CA GLN A 300 28.05 -50.10 -11.02
C GLN A 300 27.13 -50.60 -9.88
N LYS A 301 25.80 -50.67 -9.98
CA LYS A 301 24.79 -50.66 -11.06
C LYS A 301 23.41 -50.46 -10.35
N GLN A 302 22.49 -49.61 -10.83
CA GLN A 302 21.40 -49.91 -11.77
C GLN A 302 20.16 -50.54 -11.09
N ASP A 303 19.07 -49.76 -11.00
CA ASP A 303 17.70 -50.28 -10.88
C ASP A 303 16.74 -49.37 -11.67
N GLN A 304 15.83 -50.02 -12.39
CA GLN A 304 14.82 -49.53 -13.33
C GLN A 304 13.60 -50.46 -13.14
N PRO A 305 12.46 -50.26 -13.83
CA PRO A 305 11.39 -49.28 -13.63
C PRO A 305 10.06 -49.92 -13.18
N LEU A 306 9.09 -49.08 -12.79
CA LEU A 306 7.72 -49.03 -13.33
C LEU A 306 7.02 -47.74 -12.88
#